data_AF-A0AAX2SN94-F1
#
_entry.id   AF-A0AAX2SN94-F1
#
_cell.length_a   1.000
_cell.length_b   1.000
_cell.length_c   1.000
_cell.angle_alpha   90.00
_cell.angle_beta   90.00
_cell.angle_gamma   90.00
#
_symmetry.space_group_name_H-M   'P 1'
#
loop_
_entity.id
_entity.type
_entity.pdbx_description
1 polymer ?
#
loop_
_entity_poly.entity_id
_entity_poly.type
_entity_poly.pdbx_seq_one_letter_code
_entity_poly.pdbx_strand_id
1 'polypeptide(L)'
;MQKNITLVEKVFNYKNEEIATMQTVLTGDGSTPIITVYGSGLSNIIGYNDDGTAIIDNTTKKLIEEAKPKFMAKAIKEQKKLCVENGVDPDLVNMIGLEKKVNNE
;
A
#
# COMPACT_ATOMS: atom_id res chain seq x y z
N MET A 1 -1.61 -14.91 -19.56
CA MET A 1 -1.92 -14.63 -18.13
C MET A 1 -1.30 -13.30 -17.80
N GLN A 2 -2.09 -12.33 -17.33
CA GLN A 2 -1.56 -11.07 -16.83
C GLN A 2 -0.80 -11.36 -15.53
N LYS A 3 0.43 -10.85 -15.43
CA LYS A 3 1.33 -11.11 -14.30
C LYS A 3 0.93 -10.18 -13.16
N ASN A 4 0.45 -10.77 -12.06
CA ASN A 4 0.12 -10.04 -10.85
C ASN A 4 1.24 -10.23 -9.82
N ILE A 5 1.66 -9.14 -9.18
CA ILE A 5 2.63 -9.15 -8.09
C ILE A 5 1.94 -8.66 -6.83
N THR A 6 2.14 -9.36 -5.71
CA THR A 6 1.76 -8.86 -4.40
C THR A 6 3.01 -8.34 -3.70
N LEU A 7 3.03 -7.05 -3.35
CA LEU A 7 4.05 -6.50 -2.48
C LEU A 7 3.55 -6.55 -1.04
N VAL A 8 4.43 -7.00 -0.14
CA VAL A 8 4.17 -7.07 1.30
C VAL A 8 5.37 -6.49 2.02
N GLU A 9 5.13 -5.60 2.98
CA GLU A 9 6.18 -5.02 3.83
C GLU A 9 5.70 -4.89 5.27
N LYS A 10 6.55 -5.29 6.21
CA LYS A 10 6.27 -5.24 7.64
C LYS A 10 6.81 -3.94 8.23
N VAL A 11 6.08 -3.36 9.16
CA VAL A 11 6.49 -2.20 9.95
C VAL A 11 6.83 -2.69 11.36
N PHE A 12 7.99 -2.29 11.86
CA PHE A 12 8.46 -2.66 13.19
C PHE A 12 8.60 -1.43 14.08
N ASN A 13 8.39 -1.61 15.39
CA ASN A 13 8.71 -0.59 16.38
C ASN A 13 10.21 -0.64 16.79
N TYR A 14 10.61 0.25 17.69
CA TYR A 14 11.98 0.34 18.21
C TYR A 14 12.41 -0.87 19.06
N LYS A 15 11.47 -1.72 19.48
CA LYS A 15 11.72 -3.00 20.16
C LYS A 15 11.79 -4.18 19.19
N ASN A 16 11.76 -3.92 17.88
CA ASN A 16 11.73 -4.93 16.82
C ASN A 16 10.46 -5.81 16.84
N GLU A 17 9.37 -5.29 17.37
CA GLU A 17 8.06 -5.95 17.32
C GLU A 17 7.32 -5.49 16.07
N GLU A 18 6.72 -6.42 15.33
CA GLU A 18 5.89 -6.11 14.17
C GLU A 18 4.61 -5.38 14.63
N ILE A 19 4.36 -4.19 14.09
CA ILE A 19 3.20 -3.36 14.45
C ILE A 19 2.15 -3.28 13.35
N ALA A 20 2.57 -3.45 12.10
CA ALA A 20 1.67 -3.50 10.97
C ALA A 20 2.29 -4.24 9.80
N THR A 21 1.44 -4.73 8.89
CA THR A 21 1.81 -5.21 7.57
C THR A 21 1.12 -4.36 6.51
N MET A 22 1.90 -3.81 5.58
CA MET A 22 1.41 -3.12 4.39
C MET A 22 1.39 -4.08 3.21
N GLN A 23 0.32 -4.04 2.41
CA GLN A 23 0.15 -4.88 1.25
C GLN A 23 -0.44 -4.07 0.09
N THR A 24 -0.02 -4.39 -1.13
CA THR A 24 -0.71 -3.97 -2.36
C THR A 24 -0.61 -5.07 -3.41
N VAL A 25 -1.64 -5.19 -4.25
CA VAL A 25 -1.62 -6.03 -5.45
C VAL A 25 -1.37 -5.13 -6.65
N LEU A 26 -0.46 -5.56 -7.52
CA LEU A 26 -0.01 -4.85 -8.71
C LEU A 26 -0.32 -5.70 -9.93
N THR A 27 -0.99 -5.11 -10.90
CA THR A 27 -1.50 -5.75 -12.12
C THR A 27 -0.84 -5.20 -13.38
N GLY A 28 -0.17 -4.04 -13.29
CA GLY A 28 0.39 -3.34 -14.46
C GLY A 28 -0.68 -2.82 -15.42
N ASP A 29 -1.85 -2.41 -14.90
CA ASP A 29 -2.99 -1.90 -15.67
C ASP A 29 -3.03 -0.36 -15.75
N GLY A 30 -1.96 0.32 -15.32
CA GLY A 30 -1.87 1.77 -15.28
C GLY A 30 -2.53 2.40 -14.05
N SER A 31 -3.22 1.63 -13.19
CA SER A 31 -3.82 2.17 -11.97
C SER A 31 -2.77 2.56 -10.92
N THR A 32 -3.10 3.58 -10.13
CA THR A 32 -2.35 3.95 -8.93
C THR A 32 -2.52 2.86 -7.85
N PRO A 33 -1.44 2.31 -7.28
CA PRO A 33 -1.53 1.26 -6.27
C PRO A 33 -2.36 1.66 -5.05
N ILE A 34 -3.14 0.72 -4.51
CA ILE A 34 -3.90 0.91 -3.27
C ILE A 34 -3.22 0.12 -2.16
N ILE A 35 -2.71 0.84 -1.17
CA ILE A 35 -2.04 0.24 -0.01
C ILE A 35 -3.09 -0.12 1.05
N THR A 36 -3.14 -1.39 1.42
CA THR A 36 -3.86 -1.88 2.60
C THR A 36 -2.89 -2.01 3.76
N VAL A 37 -3.28 -1.56 4.94
CA VAL A 37 -2.49 -1.70 6.17
C VAL A 37 -3.26 -2.55 7.16
N TYR A 38 -2.65 -3.66 7.57
CA TYR A 38 -3.16 -4.55 8.61
C TYR A 38 -2.40 -4.28 9.90
N GLY A 39 -3.12 -4.09 11.02
CA GLY A 39 -2.49 -4.06 12.34
C GLY A 39 -1.98 -5.44 12.72
N SER A 40 -0.76 -5.52 13.26
CA SER A 40 -0.16 -6.79 13.70
C SER A 40 -0.35 -6.94 15.21
N GLY A 41 -1.28 -7.81 15.60
CA GLY A 41 -1.56 -8.16 16.99
C GLY A 41 -2.25 -7.08 17.83
N LEU A 42 -2.62 -7.44 19.06
CA LEU A 42 -3.22 -6.53 20.04
C LEU A 42 -2.18 -5.70 20.80
N SER A 43 -0.88 -5.99 20.66
CA SER A 43 0.19 -5.41 21.48
C SER A 43 0.34 -3.90 21.35
N ASN A 44 -0.15 -3.32 20.25
CA ASN A 44 -0.09 -1.88 19.98
C ASN A 44 -1.47 -1.19 20.10
N ILE A 45 -2.49 -1.94 20.52
CA ILE A 45 -3.86 -1.46 20.69
C ILE A 45 -4.10 -1.21 22.18
N ILE A 46 -4.33 0.06 22.54
CA ILE A 46 -4.64 0.49 23.91
C ILE A 46 -6.10 0.16 24.24
N GLY A 47 -7.00 0.22 23.25
CA GLY A 47 -8.42 -0.02 23.41
C GLY A 47 -9.18 0.17 22.09
N TYR A 48 -10.50 0.31 22.17
CA TYR A 48 -11.37 0.56 21.01
C TYR A 48 -12.37 1.67 21.35
N ASN A 49 -12.73 2.46 20.34
CA ASN A 49 -13.85 3.38 20.43
C ASN A 49 -15.18 2.62 20.24
N ASP A 50 -16.31 3.25 20.57
CA ASP A 50 -17.64 2.67 20.43
C ASP A 50 -18.01 2.32 18.97
N ASP A 51 -17.35 2.95 17.99
CA ASP A 51 -17.50 2.65 16.56
C ASP A 51 -16.65 1.46 16.08
N GLY A 52 -15.90 0.81 16.99
CA GLY A 52 -15.02 -0.32 16.71
C GLY A 52 -13.64 0.06 16.17
N THR A 53 -13.31 1.35 16.05
CA THR A 53 -11.97 1.77 15.63
C THR A 53 -10.95 1.56 16.77
N ALA A 54 -9.78 1.03 16.42
CA ALA A 54 -8.72 0.76 17.39
C ALA A 54 -8.06 2.06 17.87
N ILE A 55 -7.87 2.18 19.18
CA ILE A 55 -7.07 3.23 19.82
C ILE A 55 -5.63 2.72 19.86
N ILE A 56 -4.76 3.34 19.07
CA ILE A 56 -3.33 3.02 19.01
C ILE A 56 -2.50 4.19 19.56
N ASP A 57 -1.33 3.90 20.11
CA ASP A 57 -0.44 4.96 20.60
C ASP A 57 0.11 5.83 19.44
N ASN A 58 0.39 7.10 19.74
CA ASN A 58 0.85 8.07 18.74
C ASN A 58 2.20 7.71 18.11
N THR A 59 3.08 6.98 18.81
CA THR A 59 4.38 6.56 18.27
C THR A 59 4.17 5.50 17.19
N THR A 60 3.36 4.47 17.46
CA THR A 60 2.97 3.46 16.48
C THR A 60 2.31 4.08 15.26
N LYS A 61 1.34 4.98 15.48
CA LYS A 61 0.67 5.71 14.39
C LYS A 61 1.68 6.44 13.51
N LYS A 62 2.63 7.17 14.11
CA LYS A 62 3.65 7.92 13.39
C LYS A 62 4.55 7.01 12.55
N LEU A 63 5.00 5.86 13.09
CA LEU A 63 5.82 4.90 12.35
C LEU A 63 5.10 4.35 11.12
N ILE A 64 3.80 4.04 11.24
CA ILE A 64 2.98 3.58 10.12
C ILE A 64 2.84 4.68 9.05
N GLU A 65 2.53 5.91 9.45
CA GLU A 65 2.40 7.04 8.52
C GLU A 65 3.72 7.37 7.80
N GLU A 66 4.87 7.21 8.45
CA GLU A 66 6.19 7.41 7.83
C GLU A 66 6.57 6.26 6.87
N ALA A 67 6.08 5.04 7.11
CA ALA A 67 6.35 3.88 6.27
C ALA A 67 5.51 3.88 4.98
N LYS A 68 4.27 4.37 5.03
CA LYS A 68 3.34 4.44 3.89
C LYS A 68 3.93 5.08 2.61
N PRO A 69 4.53 6.29 2.63
CA PRO A 69 5.06 6.91 1.41
C PRO A 69 6.24 6.14 0.82
N LYS A 70 7.06 5.48 1.65
CA LYS A 70 8.18 4.64 1.19
C LYS A 70 7.66 3.40 0.47
N PHE A 71 6.64 2.75 1.04
CA PHE A 71 5.99 1.60 0.42
C PHE A 71 5.25 2.00 -0.87
N MET A 72 4.59 3.16 -0.89
CA MET A 72 3.93 3.70 -2.08
C MET A 72 4.91 3.95 -3.23
N ALA A 73 6.07 4.56 -2.95
CA ALA A 73 7.09 4.79 -3.96
C ALA A 73 7.59 3.48 -4.59
N LYS A 74 7.79 2.44 -3.77
CA LYS A 74 8.16 1.09 -4.23
C LYS A 74 7.05 0.45 -5.05
N ALA A 75 5.80 0.56 -4.61
CA ALA A 75 4.64 0.06 -5.33
C ALA A 75 4.46 0.72 -6.71
N ILE A 76 4.56 2.05 -6.77
CA ILE A 76 4.52 2.80 -8.04
C ILE A 76 5.64 2.32 -8.98
N LYS A 77 6.87 2.17 -8.47
CA LYS A 77 8.01 1.72 -9.28
C LYS A 77 7.76 0.34 -9.90
N GLU A 78 7.27 -0.62 -9.12
CA GLU A 78 6.98 -1.97 -9.62
C GLU A 78 5.75 -1.99 -10.54
N GLN A 79 4.70 -1.22 -10.24
CA GLN A 79 3.52 -1.08 -11.09
C GLN A 79 3.89 -0.52 -12.46
N LYS A 80 4.75 0.50 -12.52
CA LYS A 80 5.26 1.07 -13.79
C LYS A 80 6.02 0.05 -14.62
N LYS A 81 6.85 -0.79 -14.00
CA LYS A 81 7.55 -1.88 -14.70
C LYS A 81 6.55 -2.88 -15.30
N LEU A 82 5.54 -3.28 -14.53
CA LEU A 82 4.48 -4.18 -15.02
C LEU A 82 3.67 -3.53 -16.16
N CYS A 83 3.43 -2.22 -16.11
CA CYS A 83 2.77 -1.51 -17.21
C CYS A 83 3.57 -1.66 -18.51
N VAL A 84 4.89 -1.44 -18.47
CA VAL A 84 5.77 -1.62 -19.64
C VAL A 84 5.75 -3.06 -20.14
N GLU A 85 5.82 -4.05 -19.23
CA GLU A 85 5.72 -5.48 -19.58
C GLU A 85 4.39 -5.83 -20.26
N ASN A 86 3.31 -5.12 -19.90
CA ASN A 86 1.96 -5.35 -20.41
C ASN A 86 1.57 -4.43 -21.59
N GLY A 87 2.44 -3.53 -22.03
CA GLY A 87 2.14 -2.56 -23.08
C GLY A 87 1.20 -1.42 -22.67
N VAL A 88 1.11 -1.13 -21.37
CA VAL A 88 0.34 -0.01 -20.79
C VAL A 88 1.27 1.17 -20.51
N ASP A 89 0.77 2.40 -20.68
CA ASP A 89 1.52 3.62 -20.36
C ASP A 89 1.81 3.73 -18.85
N PRO A 90 3.10 3.69 -18.43
CA PRO A 90 3.47 3.80 -17.03
C PRO A 90 3.22 5.18 -16.41
N ASP A 91 2.97 6.23 -17.18
CA ASP A 91 2.73 7.57 -16.63
C ASP A 91 1.33 7.75 -16.04
N LEU A 92 0.40 6.85 -16.36
CA LEU A 92 -0.93 6.77 -15.75
C LEU A 92 -0.86 6.46 -14.25
N VAL A 93 0.12 5.65 -13.83
CA VAL A 93 0.24 5.10 -12.46
C VAL A 93 0.29 6.18 -11.38
N ASN A 94 0.83 7.37 -11.70
CA ASN A 94 1.00 8.44 -10.73
C ASN A 94 -0.29 9.24 -10.47
N MET A 95 -1.32 9.10 -11.31
CA MET A 95 -2.51 9.95 -11.29
C MET A 95 -3.76 9.08 -11.15
N ILE A 96 -4.53 9.33 -10.10
CA ILE A 96 -5.74 8.57 -9.79
C ILE A 96 -6.78 8.76 -10.92
N GLY A 97 -7.25 7.65 -11.49
CA GLY A 97 -8.35 7.63 -12.45
C GLY A 97 -7.95 7.85 -13.92
N LEU A 98 -6.65 7.99 -14.24
CA LEU A 98 -6.21 8.10 -15.63
C LEU A 98 -6.24 6.76 -16.37
N GLU A 99 -6.13 5.64 -15.65
CA GLU A 99 -6.23 4.29 -16.22
C GLU A 99 -7.56 4.04 -16.95
N LYS A 100 -8.63 4.75 -16.54
CA LYS A 100 -9.97 4.64 -17.11
C LYS A 100 -10.16 5.45 -18.39
N LYS A 101 -9.27 6.39 -18.69
CA LYS A 101 -9.40 7.26 -19.87
C LYS A 101 -8.92 6.59 -21.16
N VAL A 102 -8.03 5.60 -21.07
CA VAL A 102 -7.44 4.93 -22.25
C VAL A 102 -8.38 3.87 -22.86
N ASN A 103 -9.33 3.34 -22.07
CA ASN A 103 -10.25 2.28 -22.53
C ASN A 103 -11.61 2.78 -23.05
N ASN A 104 -11.80 4.10 -23.17
CA ASN A 104 -13.08 4.72 -23.55
C ASN A 104 -13.07 5.35 -24.95
N GLU A 105 -12.15 4.95 -25.84
CA GLU A 105 -12.15 5.29 -27.27
C GLU A 105 -12.46 4.07 -28.15
#